data_AF-A0AAU1DM25-F1
#
_entry.id   AF-A0AAU1DM25-F1
#
_cell.length_a   1.000
_cell.length_b   1.000
_cell.length_c   1.000
_cell.angle_alpha   90.00
_cell.angle_beta   90.00
_cell.angle_gamma   90.00
#
_symmetry.space_group_name_H-M   'P 1'
#
loop_
_entity.id
_entity.type
_entity.pdbx_description
1 polymer ?
#
loop_
_entity_poly.entity_id
_entity_poly.type
_entity_poly.pdbx_seq_one_letter_code
_entity_poly.pdbx_strand_id
1 'polypeptide(L)'
;MHHPLDDADRTLLVTGAAVAAPGTSLRAEALAVRGGRVVHVGTAEDARAALGGRPDEALDLDGGLVHPGFVDAHCHPVMYGQALAWVDCRPERVPDIETLVTVLTDAARELPAGVPVRGFGYEHRRLAEQRHPTCHDLDRVATDREVYVMNASGHGGVVNSHTLRTCDVTAGTPDPEGGSIGRFTSGEPDGQLWDAACDLLTGPGGVKIGNHGPNFHLSEPDAIMADHLQRAQEVFLAAGVTTVGDAQASRREMETYLRARADGSLRMRVSAYLTSALLDTALDLGVVNGFGDDLFRVQGVKFYADGTLGGWTAYFPDGYAADCCHHGQLYHSAEEYAELVARAHRAGLQTATHAQSPYAIGMVLDAVEKAQADRERPDMRHRIEHSGLPTDEQIARMGRLGVIPVMQPQHHLRTGDGTLTAVGDLGHRYNPAGACLTAGVPVAISSDAPVAPPAPLEAVSAAATRRTVLGTVLGDASLRMPVADGLRAHTESAARALHREHAVGALAPGMLADFVVLESDPLTADPGGLASIGVRETWIGGTRAWSAPGR
;
A
#
# COMPACT_ATOMS: atom_id res chain seq x y z
N MET A 1 17.22 -9.98 -22.80
CA MET A 1 18.22 -10.28 -21.76
C MET A 1 17.61 -11.33 -20.84
N HIS A 2 18.38 -12.32 -20.39
CA HIS A 2 17.92 -13.23 -19.33
C HIS A 2 17.84 -12.45 -18.03
N HIS A 3 16.71 -12.51 -17.33
CA HIS A 3 16.60 -11.94 -16.00
C HIS A 3 17.52 -12.73 -15.05
N PRO A 4 18.17 -12.12 -14.04
CA PRO A 4 19.02 -12.87 -13.09
C PRO A 4 18.31 -14.02 -12.35
N LEU A 5 16.97 -14.03 -12.39
CA LEU A 5 16.12 -15.07 -11.79
C LEU A 5 15.86 -16.27 -12.74
N ASP A 6 16.33 -16.21 -13.99
CA ASP A 6 16.06 -17.21 -15.03
C ASP A 6 17.12 -18.32 -15.09
N ASP A 7 18.10 -18.35 -14.19
CA ASP A 7 19.08 -19.44 -14.12
C ASP A 7 18.44 -20.69 -13.48
N ALA A 8 17.85 -21.53 -14.33
CA ALA A 8 17.05 -22.69 -13.95
C ALA A 8 17.82 -23.76 -13.16
N ASP A 9 19.15 -23.75 -13.20
CA ASP A 9 19.99 -24.79 -12.57
C ASP A 9 20.75 -24.30 -11.34
N ARG A 10 20.79 -22.98 -11.06
CA ARG A 10 21.50 -22.44 -9.90
C ARG A 10 20.97 -23.05 -8.60
N THR A 11 21.90 -23.50 -7.76
CA THR A 11 21.63 -24.12 -6.46
C THR A 11 22.15 -23.27 -5.30
N LEU A 12 21.31 -23.12 -4.27
CA LEU A 12 21.64 -22.44 -3.02
C LEU A 12 21.30 -23.34 -1.83
N LEU A 13 22.21 -23.45 -0.88
CA LEU A 13 21.99 -24.08 0.41
C LEU A 13 22.12 -23.02 1.51
N VAL A 14 21.09 -22.85 2.34
CA VAL A 14 21.11 -21.97 3.51
C VAL A 14 21.12 -22.82 4.78
N THR A 15 22.08 -22.57 5.67
CA THR A 15 22.24 -23.23 6.98
C THR A 15 22.54 -22.21 8.07
N GLY A 16 22.68 -22.66 9.32
CA GLY A 16 23.20 -21.85 10.42
C GLY A 16 22.19 -20.88 11.06
N ALA A 17 20.98 -20.77 10.49
CA ALA A 17 19.84 -20.08 11.10
C ALA A 17 18.62 -21.01 11.16
N ALA A 18 17.69 -20.70 12.06
CA ALA A 18 16.40 -21.36 12.09
C ALA A 18 15.61 -21.02 10.82
N VAL A 19 14.93 -21.98 10.21
CA VAL A 19 14.06 -21.75 9.04
C VAL A 19 12.61 -21.91 9.47
N ALA A 20 11.78 -20.89 9.23
CA ALA A 20 10.36 -20.93 9.53
C ALA A 20 9.66 -21.99 8.66
N ALA A 21 9.05 -22.98 9.31
CA ALA A 21 8.27 -24.01 8.62
C ALA A 21 6.83 -23.53 8.37
N PRO A 22 6.25 -23.77 7.18
CA PRO A 22 4.89 -23.35 6.84
C PRO A 22 3.86 -23.82 7.86
N GLY A 23 2.93 -22.93 8.25
CA GLY A 23 1.80 -23.28 9.11
C GLY A 23 2.12 -23.76 10.54
N THR A 24 3.37 -23.71 11.01
CA THR A 24 3.75 -24.22 12.34
C THR A 24 4.68 -23.27 13.10
N SER A 25 4.80 -23.45 14.42
CA SER A 25 5.84 -22.81 15.24
C SER A 25 7.19 -23.56 15.19
N LEU A 26 7.27 -24.67 14.45
CA LEU A 26 8.51 -25.45 14.34
C LEU A 26 9.54 -24.70 13.50
N ARG A 27 10.80 -25.05 13.71
CA ARG A 27 11.96 -24.50 12.99
C ARG A 27 12.73 -25.64 12.35
N ALA A 28 13.01 -25.50 11.07
CA ALA A 28 13.93 -26.36 10.33
C ALA A 28 15.36 -25.82 10.44
N GLU A 29 16.34 -26.64 10.07
CA GLU A 29 17.77 -26.34 10.18
C GLU A 29 18.36 -25.80 8.87
N ALA A 30 17.72 -26.09 7.73
CA ALA A 30 18.23 -25.74 6.42
C ALA A 30 17.13 -25.53 5.38
N LEU A 31 17.47 -24.73 4.37
CA LEU A 31 16.69 -24.45 3.17
C LEU A 31 17.56 -24.79 1.95
N ALA A 32 17.04 -25.59 1.03
CA ALA A 32 17.67 -25.87 -0.26
C ALA A 32 16.83 -25.27 -1.39
N VAL A 33 17.51 -24.61 -2.33
CA VAL A 33 16.92 -23.90 -3.47
C VAL A 33 17.59 -24.37 -4.76
N ARG A 34 16.79 -24.58 -5.81
CA ARG A 34 17.25 -24.81 -7.19
C ARG A 34 16.37 -24.04 -8.16
N GLY A 35 16.97 -23.34 -9.13
CA GLY A 35 16.22 -22.65 -10.18
C GLY A 35 15.23 -21.63 -9.62
N GLY A 36 15.63 -20.94 -8.55
CA GLY A 36 14.82 -19.98 -7.82
C GLY A 36 13.61 -20.54 -7.06
N ARG A 37 13.50 -21.87 -6.91
CA ARG A 37 12.45 -22.54 -6.13
C ARG A 37 13.02 -23.34 -4.98
N VAL A 38 12.26 -23.39 -3.89
CA VAL A 38 12.55 -24.24 -2.74
C VAL A 38 12.41 -25.70 -3.18
N VAL A 39 13.43 -26.52 -2.89
CA VAL A 39 13.40 -27.98 -3.13
C VAL A 39 13.35 -28.78 -1.85
N HIS A 40 13.80 -28.21 -0.72
CA HIS A 40 13.72 -28.85 0.58
C HIS A 40 13.75 -27.83 1.74
N VAL A 41 13.01 -28.12 2.81
CA VAL A 41 13.08 -27.45 4.12
C VAL A 41 13.07 -28.53 5.19
N GLY A 42 14.11 -28.58 6.02
CA GLY A 42 14.26 -29.67 6.98
C GLY A 42 15.65 -29.71 7.60
N THR A 43 16.21 -30.91 7.72
CA THR A 43 17.56 -31.11 8.26
C THR A 43 18.61 -30.64 7.24
N ALA A 44 19.80 -30.27 7.72
CA ALA A 44 20.90 -29.89 6.82
C ALA A 44 21.41 -31.08 5.98
N GLU A 45 21.24 -32.31 6.45
CA GLU A 45 21.59 -33.52 5.69
C GLU A 45 20.64 -33.73 4.51
N ASP A 46 19.32 -33.72 4.77
CA ASP A 46 18.30 -33.91 3.74
C ASP A 46 18.31 -32.78 2.70
N ALA A 47 18.55 -31.54 3.14
CA ALA A 47 18.70 -30.40 2.24
C ALA A 47 19.87 -30.58 1.25
N ARG A 48 21.03 -31.08 1.72
CA ARG A 48 22.18 -31.39 0.85
C ARG A 48 21.87 -32.55 -0.09
N ALA A 49 21.19 -33.59 0.40
CA ALA A 49 20.79 -34.73 -0.42
C ALA A 49 19.82 -34.31 -1.54
N ALA A 50 18.87 -33.42 -1.25
CA ALA A 50 17.92 -32.88 -2.24
C ALA A 50 18.61 -32.09 -3.37
N LEU A 51 19.74 -31.45 -3.09
CA LEU A 51 20.56 -30.77 -4.11
C LEU A 51 21.40 -31.74 -4.94
N GLY A 52 21.58 -33.00 -4.53
CA GLY A 52 22.26 -34.02 -5.34
C GLY A 52 23.72 -33.71 -5.69
N GLY A 53 24.39 -32.83 -4.94
CA GLY A 53 25.74 -32.37 -5.24
C GLY A 53 26.18 -31.19 -4.37
N ARG A 54 27.35 -30.62 -4.68
CA ARG A 54 27.83 -29.37 -4.06
C ARG A 54 26.99 -28.20 -4.61
N PRO A 55 26.45 -27.31 -3.76
CA PRO A 55 25.71 -26.16 -4.24
C PRO A 55 26.63 -25.14 -4.91
N ASP A 56 26.08 -24.34 -5.83
CA ASP A 56 26.78 -23.19 -6.42
C ASP A 56 27.07 -22.13 -5.36
N GLU A 57 26.13 -21.93 -4.44
CA GLU A 57 26.26 -21.04 -3.29
C GLU A 57 25.84 -21.73 -1.99
N ALA A 58 26.67 -21.59 -0.96
CA ALA A 58 26.35 -22.04 0.39
C ALA A 58 26.39 -20.83 1.33
N LEU A 59 25.25 -20.51 1.93
CA LEU A 59 25.08 -19.45 2.90
C LEU A 59 25.00 -20.06 4.29
N ASP A 60 26.08 -19.92 5.06
CA ASP A 60 26.09 -20.31 6.47
C ASP A 60 25.84 -19.07 7.33
N LEU A 61 24.64 -18.98 7.90
CA LEU A 61 24.22 -17.86 8.72
C LEU A 61 24.72 -18.06 10.16
N ASP A 62 25.18 -17.01 10.82
CA ASP A 62 25.53 -17.05 12.25
C ASP A 62 24.28 -16.72 13.09
N GLY A 63 23.33 -17.65 13.10
CA GLY A 63 22.03 -17.51 13.75
C GLY A 63 21.06 -16.55 13.07
N GLY A 64 19.96 -16.24 13.76
CA GLY A 64 18.81 -15.49 13.23
C GLY A 64 17.69 -16.43 12.75
N LEU A 65 16.79 -15.87 11.95
CA LEU A 65 15.63 -16.59 11.40
C LEU A 65 15.50 -16.34 9.89
N VAL A 66 15.48 -17.42 9.10
CA VAL A 66 15.01 -17.41 7.72
C VAL A 66 13.48 -17.51 7.73
N HIS A 67 12.81 -16.48 7.26
CA HIS A 67 11.35 -16.38 7.21
C HIS A 67 10.88 -16.20 5.77
N PRO A 68 9.66 -16.64 5.37
CA PRO A 68 9.11 -16.26 4.07
C PRO A 68 9.20 -14.74 3.87
N GLY A 69 9.56 -14.33 2.66
CA GLY A 69 9.60 -12.91 2.32
C GLY A 69 8.24 -12.26 2.58
N PHE A 70 8.24 -11.05 3.14
CA PHE A 70 6.99 -10.37 3.43
C PHE A 70 6.27 -9.99 2.14
N VAL A 71 4.94 -10.04 2.20
CA VAL A 71 4.02 -9.66 1.14
C VAL A 71 3.26 -8.43 1.64
N ASP A 72 3.40 -7.33 0.91
CA ASP A 72 2.62 -6.12 1.13
C ASP A 72 1.44 -6.12 0.15
N ALA A 73 0.24 -6.48 0.62
CA ALA A 73 -0.90 -6.70 -0.27
C ALA A 73 -1.50 -5.41 -0.85
N HIS A 74 -1.12 -4.24 -0.32
CA HIS A 74 -1.60 -2.92 -0.73
C HIS A 74 -0.54 -1.85 -0.46
N CYS A 75 0.02 -1.31 -1.53
CA CYS A 75 0.89 -0.14 -1.49
C CYS A 75 0.91 0.55 -2.85
N HIS A 76 1.71 1.61 -2.97
CA HIS A 76 1.90 2.37 -4.21
C HIS A 76 3.40 2.58 -4.50
N PRO A 77 4.16 1.56 -4.95
CA PRO A 77 5.63 1.63 -5.01
C PRO A 77 6.18 2.81 -5.81
N VAL A 78 5.63 3.08 -7.00
CA VAL A 78 6.09 4.21 -7.83
C VAL A 78 5.79 5.55 -7.16
N MET A 79 4.61 5.70 -6.54
CA MET A 79 4.27 6.88 -5.75
C MET A 79 5.16 7.01 -4.50
N TYR A 80 5.50 5.90 -3.85
CA TYR A 80 6.40 5.88 -2.70
C TYR A 80 7.80 6.40 -3.09
N GLY A 81 8.31 5.92 -4.22
CA GLY A 81 9.55 6.41 -4.82
C GLY A 81 9.53 7.91 -5.14
N GLN A 82 8.42 8.39 -5.69
CA GLN A 82 8.17 9.80 -5.95
C GLN A 82 8.21 10.61 -4.64
N ALA A 83 7.53 10.14 -3.59
CA ALA A 83 7.54 10.78 -2.28
C ALA A 83 8.95 10.81 -1.63
N LEU A 84 9.75 9.76 -1.82
CA LEU A 84 11.14 9.70 -1.36
C LEU A 84 12.09 10.64 -2.13
N ALA A 85 11.75 11.01 -3.36
CA ALA A 85 12.53 11.92 -4.19
C ALA A 85 12.18 13.40 -3.92
N TRP A 86 11.01 13.68 -3.36
CA TRP A 86 10.54 15.03 -3.07
C TRP A 86 11.09 15.57 -1.74
N VAL A 87 10.89 16.88 -1.53
CA VAL A 87 11.23 17.52 -0.25
C VAL A 87 10.38 16.89 0.86
N ASP A 88 11.03 16.39 1.90
CA ASP A 88 10.36 15.84 3.07
C ASP A 88 9.72 16.97 3.89
N CYS A 89 8.40 17.04 3.84
CA CYS A 89 7.56 18.01 4.53
C CYS A 89 6.83 17.41 5.73
N ARG A 90 7.25 16.24 6.22
CA ARG A 90 6.62 15.61 7.39
C ARG A 90 6.83 16.43 8.66
N PRO A 91 5.88 16.40 9.61
CA PRO A 91 5.93 17.25 10.81
C PRO A 91 7.18 17.10 11.67
N GLU A 92 7.88 15.96 11.60
CA GLU A 92 9.14 15.73 12.31
C GLU A 92 10.27 16.66 11.81
N ARG A 93 10.21 17.07 10.54
CA ARG A 93 11.18 17.96 9.89
C ARG A 93 10.62 19.38 9.69
N VAL A 94 9.32 19.49 9.46
CA VAL A 94 8.63 20.74 9.13
C VAL A 94 7.50 20.97 10.13
N PRO A 95 7.78 21.63 11.27
CA PRO A 95 6.80 21.83 12.33
C PRO A 95 5.85 23.02 12.10
N ASP A 96 6.12 23.87 11.12
CA ASP A 96 5.37 25.09 10.83
C ASP A 96 5.49 25.51 9.35
N ILE A 97 4.63 26.44 8.92
CA ILE A 97 4.57 26.90 7.51
C ILE A 97 5.81 27.71 7.13
N GLU A 98 6.41 28.45 8.07
CA GLU A 98 7.67 29.17 7.81
C GLU A 98 8.82 28.22 7.47
N THR A 99 8.95 27.12 8.19
CA THR A 99 9.92 26.06 7.92
C THR A 99 9.60 25.38 6.59
N LEU A 100 8.32 25.14 6.28
CA LEU A 100 7.88 24.58 5.00
C LEU A 100 8.36 25.44 3.83
N VAL A 101 8.10 26.75 3.88
CA VAL A 101 8.53 27.69 2.84
C VAL A 101 10.06 27.69 2.73
N THR A 102 10.77 27.66 3.86
CA THR A 102 12.25 27.66 3.87
C THR A 102 12.82 26.43 3.17
N VAL A 103 12.40 25.22 3.54
CA VAL A 103 12.95 23.98 2.97
C VAL A 103 12.62 23.84 1.48
N LEU A 104 11.45 24.32 1.05
CA LEU A 104 11.07 24.32 -0.37
C LEU A 104 11.84 25.38 -1.16
N THR A 105 12.10 26.55 -0.56
CA THR A 105 12.91 27.62 -1.19
C THR A 105 14.35 27.16 -1.39
N ASP A 106 14.93 26.46 -0.42
CA ASP A 106 16.28 25.90 -0.55
C ASP A 106 16.34 24.85 -1.66
N ALA A 107 15.37 23.94 -1.72
CA ALA A 107 15.26 22.99 -2.83
C ALA A 107 15.09 23.69 -4.19
N ALA A 108 14.28 24.76 -4.26
CA ALA A 108 14.05 25.51 -5.49
C ALA A 108 15.34 26.13 -6.07
N ARG A 109 16.31 26.50 -5.22
CA ARG A 109 17.60 27.07 -5.64
C ARG A 109 18.51 26.06 -6.34
N GLU A 110 18.34 24.78 -6.03
CA GLU A 110 19.13 23.68 -6.61
C GLU A 110 18.53 23.15 -7.91
N LEU A 111 17.27 23.51 -8.21
CA LEU A 111 16.54 23.06 -9.38
C LEU A 111 16.73 23.97 -10.60
N PRO A 112 16.87 23.42 -11.82
CA PRO A 112 16.86 24.20 -13.04
C PRO A 112 15.59 25.06 -13.19
N ALA A 113 15.69 26.14 -13.96
CA ALA A 113 14.54 27.00 -14.24
C ALA A 113 13.40 26.21 -14.90
N GLY A 114 12.16 26.44 -14.44
CA GLY A 114 10.96 25.78 -14.96
C GLY A 114 10.70 24.37 -14.43
N VAL A 115 11.64 23.76 -13.68
CA VAL A 115 11.39 22.47 -13.02
C VAL A 115 10.52 22.68 -11.77
N PRO A 116 9.39 21.95 -11.61
CA PRO A 116 8.53 22.08 -10.44
C PRO A 116 9.24 21.82 -9.11
N VAL A 117 8.84 22.56 -8.06
CA VAL A 117 9.26 22.30 -6.68
C VAL A 117 8.21 21.43 -6.01
N ARG A 118 8.59 20.24 -5.55
CA ARG A 118 7.65 19.27 -4.99
C ARG A 118 8.03 18.84 -3.58
N GLY A 119 7.04 18.81 -2.70
CA GLY A 119 7.15 18.34 -1.32
C GLY A 119 6.09 17.30 -0.98
N PHE A 120 6.39 16.42 -0.04
CA PHE A 120 5.47 15.37 0.41
C PHE A 120 5.38 15.32 1.94
N GLY A 121 4.17 15.05 2.44
CA GLY A 121 3.97 14.53 3.79
C GLY A 121 3.54 15.55 4.84
N TYR A 122 3.18 16.78 4.46
CA TYR A 122 2.70 17.74 5.46
C TYR A 122 1.38 17.26 6.08
N GLU A 123 1.20 17.53 7.37
CA GLU A 123 -0.03 17.25 8.12
C GLU A 123 -0.40 18.52 8.89
N HIS A 124 -1.39 19.25 8.36
CA HIS A 124 -1.84 20.54 8.86
C HIS A 124 -2.16 20.58 10.36
N ARG A 125 -2.68 19.49 10.93
CA ARG A 125 -2.99 19.37 12.37
C ARG A 125 -1.76 19.22 13.25
N ARG A 126 -0.59 19.00 12.65
CA ARG A 126 0.69 18.93 13.34
C ARG A 126 1.59 20.14 13.04
N LEU A 127 1.13 21.06 12.19
CA LEU A 127 1.77 22.36 12.01
C LEU A 127 1.41 23.31 13.17
N ALA A 128 2.31 24.20 13.55
CA ALA A 128 2.09 25.19 14.61
C ALA A 128 0.84 26.06 14.36
N GLU A 129 0.55 26.36 13.08
CA GLU A 129 -0.58 27.18 12.66
C GLU A 129 -1.92 26.43 12.65
N GLN A 130 -1.92 25.09 12.76
CA GLN A 130 -3.14 24.26 12.75
C GLN A 130 -4.06 24.52 11.54
N ARG A 131 -3.47 24.85 10.39
CA ARG A 131 -4.17 25.09 9.12
C ARG A 131 -3.38 24.52 7.95
N HIS A 132 -4.03 24.32 6.83
CA HIS A 132 -3.33 24.05 5.59
C HIS A 132 -2.52 25.28 5.14
N PRO A 133 -1.36 25.09 4.49
CA PRO A 133 -0.74 26.13 3.67
C PRO A 133 -1.73 26.61 2.60
N THR A 134 -1.48 27.82 2.08
CA THR A 134 -2.26 28.42 0.99
C THR A 134 -1.36 28.70 -0.21
N CYS A 135 -1.96 29.02 -1.35
CA CYS A 135 -1.24 29.46 -2.54
C CYS A 135 -0.33 30.66 -2.25
N HIS A 136 -0.73 31.56 -1.36
CA HIS A 136 0.09 32.70 -0.93
C HIS A 136 1.29 32.31 -0.08
N ASP A 137 1.18 31.25 0.73
CA ASP A 137 2.34 30.72 1.44
C ASP A 137 3.35 30.14 0.42
N LEU A 138 2.87 29.43 -0.59
CA LEU A 138 3.71 28.81 -1.62
C LEU A 138 4.24 29.78 -2.67
N ASP A 139 3.59 30.92 -2.90
CA ASP A 139 4.09 32.01 -3.76
C ASP A 139 5.41 32.60 -3.22
N ARG A 140 5.68 32.45 -1.92
CA ARG A 140 6.95 32.86 -1.28
C ARG A 140 8.12 31.95 -1.67
N VAL A 141 7.84 30.72 -2.12
CA VAL A 141 8.84 29.77 -2.63
C VAL A 141 9.21 30.12 -4.06
N ALA A 142 8.21 30.26 -4.93
CA ALA A 142 8.39 30.67 -6.32
C ALA A 142 7.08 31.20 -6.93
N THR A 143 7.22 32.11 -7.91
CA THR A 143 6.10 32.68 -8.69
C THR A 143 6.19 32.37 -10.19
N ASP A 144 7.29 31.76 -10.63
CA ASP A 144 7.65 31.50 -12.03
C ASP A 144 7.59 30.02 -12.43
N ARG A 145 7.23 29.13 -11.50
CA ARG A 145 7.12 27.68 -11.68
C ARG A 145 6.07 27.08 -10.75
N GLU A 146 5.68 25.84 -11.05
CA GLU A 146 4.83 25.04 -10.16
C GLU A 146 5.52 24.81 -8.81
N VAL A 147 4.79 25.06 -7.73
CA VAL A 147 5.12 24.57 -6.38
C VAL A 147 3.94 23.74 -5.92
N TYR A 148 4.19 22.47 -5.58
CA TYR A 148 3.17 21.54 -5.09
C TYR A 148 3.65 20.83 -3.83
N VAL A 149 2.83 20.84 -2.78
CA VAL A 149 3.10 20.11 -1.54
C VAL A 149 1.95 19.15 -1.29
N MET A 150 2.22 17.85 -1.40
CA MET A 150 1.24 16.79 -1.17
C MET A 150 1.06 16.52 0.32
N ASN A 151 -0.19 16.39 0.75
CA ASN A 151 -0.56 16.04 2.12
C ASN A 151 -0.17 14.59 2.45
N ALA A 152 0.11 14.30 3.72
CA ALA A 152 0.48 12.97 4.20
C ALA A 152 -0.53 11.85 3.85
N SER A 153 -1.79 12.19 3.60
CA SER A 153 -2.81 11.23 3.16
C SER A 153 -2.61 10.72 1.74
N GLY A 154 -1.91 11.46 0.87
CA GLY A 154 -1.87 11.16 -0.57
C GLY A 154 -3.15 11.51 -1.35
N HIS A 155 -4.17 12.06 -0.68
CA HIS A 155 -5.46 12.42 -1.29
C HIS A 155 -5.50 13.84 -1.88
N GLY A 156 -4.43 14.61 -1.76
CA GLY A 156 -4.41 16.00 -2.24
C GLY A 156 -3.24 16.80 -1.70
N GLY A 157 -3.31 18.12 -1.86
CA GLY A 157 -2.27 19.02 -1.38
C GLY A 157 -2.51 20.48 -1.74
N VAL A 158 -1.45 21.29 -1.65
CA VAL A 158 -1.52 22.74 -1.90
C VAL A 158 -0.61 23.10 -3.05
N VAL A 159 -1.08 23.98 -3.93
CA VAL A 159 -0.31 24.58 -5.02
C VAL A 159 -0.22 26.11 -4.92
N ASN A 160 0.81 26.70 -5.51
CA ASN A 160 0.96 28.16 -5.59
C ASN A 160 0.03 28.81 -6.64
N SER A 161 -0.02 30.14 -6.65
CA SER A 161 -0.87 30.90 -7.58
C SER A 161 -0.41 30.75 -9.04
N HIS A 162 0.87 30.44 -9.28
CA HIS A 162 1.37 30.11 -10.61
C HIS A 162 0.70 28.85 -11.18
N THR A 163 0.65 27.77 -10.41
CA THR A 163 0.02 26.52 -10.84
C THR A 163 -1.47 26.69 -11.09
N LEU A 164 -2.19 27.38 -10.19
CA LEU A 164 -3.63 27.65 -10.37
C LEU A 164 -3.90 28.36 -11.69
N ARG A 165 -3.13 29.40 -12.03
CA ARG A 165 -3.26 30.12 -13.31
C ARG A 165 -2.93 29.25 -14.51
N THR A 166 -1.91 28.40 -14.41
CA THR A 166 -1.49 27.50 -15.52
C THR A 166 -2.51 26.39 -15.77
N CYS A 167 -3.27 26.01 -14.74
CA CYS A 167 -4.35 25.04 -14.82
C CYS A 167 -5.73 25.69 -15.05
N ASP A 168 -5.78 26.99 -15.35
CA ASP A 168 -7.02 27.77 -15.55
C ASP A 168 -8.05 27.66 -14.40
N VAL A 169 -7.57 27.54 -13.15
CA VAL A 169 -8.40 27.47 -11.95
C VAL A 169 -8.75 28.88 -11.47
N THR A 170 -10.05 29.18 -11.39
CA THR A 170 -10.58 30.49 -11.04
C THR A 170 -11.68 30.38 -9.98
N ALA A 171 -12.18 31.52 -9.48
CA ALA A 171 -13.37 31.56 -8.64
C ALA A 171 -14.61 30.90 -9.29
N GLY A 172 -14.68 30.84 -10.63
CA GLY A 172 -15.78 30.23 -11.38
C GLY A 172 -15.61 28.74 -11.70
N THR A 173 -14.45 28.14 -11.42
CA THR A 173 -14.20 26.72 -11.67
C THR A 173 -15.00 25.90 -10.66
N PRO A 174 -15.94 25.02 -11.05
CA PRO A 174 -16.69 24.21 -10.10
C PRO A 174 -15.82 23.09 -9.50
N ASP A 175 -16.24 22.54 -8.37
CA ASP A 175 -15.65 21.31 -7.84
C ASP A 175 -16.00 20.13 -8.77
N PRO A 176 -15.05 19.24 -9.09
CA PRO A 176 -15.33 18.05 -9.87
C PRO A 176 -16.08 17.01 -9.03
N GLU A 177 -16.80 16.11 -9.69
CA GLU A 177 -17.40 14.95 -9.02
C GLU A 177 -16.31 14.12 -8.32
N GLY A 178 -16.51 13.81 -7.04
CA GLY A 178 -15.53 13.07 -6.23
C GLY A 178 -14.27 13.85 -5.85
N GLY A 179 -14.27 15.19 -5.92
CA GLY A 179 -13.15 16.02 -5.47
C GLY A 179 -13.57 17.44 -5.08
N SER A 180 -12.63 18.22 -4.55
CA SER A 180 -12.92 19.60 -4.14
C SER A 180 -11.73 20.55 -4.32
N ILE A 181 -12.04 21.82 -4.54
CA ILE A 181 -11.08 22.92 -4.65
C ILE A 181 -11.28 23.86 -3.46
N GLY A 182 -10.25 24.05 -2.65
CA GLY A 182 -10.27 24.99 -1.53
C GLY A 182 -10.38 26.44 -1.99
N ARG A 183 -11.08 27.26 -1.21
CA ARG A 183 -11.36 28.67 -1.52
C ARG A 183 -11.26 29.55 -0.28
N PHE A 184 -10.80 30.77 -0.50
CA PHE A 184 -10.95 31.84 0.46
C PHE A 184 -12.42 32.27 0.60
N THR A 185 -12.72 33.07 1.63
CA THR A 185 -14.05 33.66 1.81
C THR A 185 -14.49 34.57 0.67
N SER A 186 -13.57 35.06 -0.16
CA SER A 186 -13.85 35.79 -1.39
C SER A 186 -14.35 34.91 -2.55
N GLY A 187 -14.20 33.58 -2.44
CA GLY A 187 -14.49 32.61 -3.51
C GLY A 187 -13.30 32.28 -4.41
N GLU A 188 -12.20 33.02 -4.30
CA GLU A 188 -10.96 32.74 -5.05
C GLU A 188 -10.31 31.45 -4.54
N PRO A 189 -9.71 30.62 -5.43
CA PRO A 189 -9.05 29.38 -5.04
C PRO A 189 -7.85 29.64 -4.14
N ASP A 190 -7.75 28.90 -3.03
CA ASP A 190 -6.71 29.07 -2.01
C ASP A 190 -5.49 28.16 -2.22
N GLY A 191 -5.48 27.38 -3.30
CA GLY A 191 -4.41 26.45 -3.65
C GLY A 191 -4.65 25.01 -3.22
N GLN A 192 -5.63 24.72 -2.37
CA GLN A 192 -5.91 23.34 -1.94
C GLN A 192 -6.68 22.57 -3.02
N LEU A 193 -6.20 21.38 -3.37
CA LEU A 193 -6.84 20.48 -4.35
C LEU A 193 -6.94 19.07 -3.74
N TRP A 194 -8.13 18.48 -3.80
CA TRP A 194 -8.43 17.19 -3.18
C TRP A 194 -9.10 16.20 -4.14
N ASP A 195 -8.69 14.93 -4.00
CA ASP A 195 -9.20 13.77 -4.71
C ASP A 195 -9.24 14.00 -6.24
N ALA A 196 -10.41 13.93 -6.88
CA ALA A 196 -10.56 14.12 -8.33
C ALA A 196 -10.09 15.50 -8.83
N ALA A 197 -10.05 16.53 -7.98
CA ALA A 197 -9.53 17.85 -8.35
C ALA A 197 -8.02 17.83 -8.65
N CYS A 198 -7.29 16.80 -8.19
CA CYS A 198 -5.88 16.64 -8.51
C CYS A 198 -5.66 16.28 -10.00
N ASP A 199 -6.69 15.87 -10.74
CA ASP A 199 -6.62 15.70 -12.20
C ASP A 199 -6.16 17.00 -12.89
N LEU A 200 -6.42 18.17 -12.31
CA LEU A 200 -5.96 19.46 -12.84
C LEU A 200 -4.43 19.51 -12.97
N LEU A 201 -3.70 18.81 -12.10
CA LEU A 201 -2.24 18.80 -12.06
C LEU A 201 -1.59 17.90 -13.12
N THR A 202 -2.34 16.99 -13.75
CA THR A 202 -1.76 16.06 -14.73
C THR A 202 -1.76 16.60 -16.17
N GLY A 203 -2.40 17.76 -16.39
CA GLY A 203 -2.51 18.39 -17.71
C GLY A 203 -3.38 17.58 -18.71
N PRO A 204 -3.67 18.11 -19.91
CA PRO A 204 -4.66 17.51 -20.82
C PRO A 204 -4.34 16.09 -21.31
N GLY A 205 -3.05 15.75 -21.43
CA GLY A 205 -2.58 14.43 -21.90
C GLY A 205 -2.14 13.48 -20.78
N GLY A 206 -2.27 13.89 -19.52
CA GLY A 206 -1.87 13.07 -18.38
C GLY A 206 -2.93 12.07 -17.96
N VAL A 207 -2.65 11.36 -16.87
CA VAL A 207 -3.58 10.41 -16.26
C VAL A 207 -4.78 11.18 -15.69
N LYS A 208 -5.98 10.81 -16.14
CA LYS A 208 -7.26 11.30 -15.60
C LYS A 208 -7.95 10.17 -14.88
N ILE A 209 -8.17 10.36 -13.59
CA ILE A 209 -8.85 9.38 -12.75
C ILE A 209 -10.32 9.74 -12.62
N GLY A 210 -10.70 11.02 -12.68
CA GLY A 210 -12.07 11.45 -12.40
C GLY A 210 -12.51 11.02 -11.00
N ASN A 211 -13.76 10.60 -10.86
CA ASN A 211 -14.32 10.08 -9.61
C ASN A 211 -13.91 8.62 -9.30
N HIS A 212 -12.77 8.14 -9.80
CA HIS A 212 -12.26 6.79 -9.53
C HIS A 212 -11.13 6.74 -8.47
N GLY A 213 -11.04 7.74 -7.60
CA GLY A 213 -10.04 7.86 -6.53
C GLY A 213 -9.23 9.15 -6.57
N PRO A 214 -8.28 9.34 -5.63
CA PRO A 214 -7.37 10.46 -5.66
C PRO A 214 -6.37 10.34 -6.82
N ASN A 215 -5.92 11.47 -7.38
CA ASN A 215 -4.93 11.45 -8.46
C ASN A 215 -3.56 11.99 -8.02
N PHE A 216 -2.58 11.09 -7.88
CA PHE A 216 -1.18 11.42 -7.61
C PHE A 216 -0.25 11.15 -8.81
N HIS A 217 -0.82 10.96 -10.00
CA HIS A 217 -0.12 10.49 -11.19
C HIS A 217 0.52 11.63 -12.00
N LEU A 218 1.33 12.46 -11.35
CA LEU A 218 2.04 13.55 -12.00
C LEU A 218 2.97 12.98 -13.09
N SER A 219 2.96 13.60 -14.27
CA SER A 219 3.81 13.18 -15.38
C SER A 219 5.27 13.53 -15.09
N GLU A 220 6.16 12.59 -15.37
CA GLU A 220 7.61 12.74 -15.22
C GLU A 220 8.32 12.03 -16.38
N PRO A 221 9.56 12.43 -16.73
CA PRO A 221 10.37 11.69 -17.69
C PRO A 221 10.61 10.24 -17.25
N ASP A 222 10.73 9.34 -18.23
CA ASP A 222 10.93 7.90 -18.00
C ASP A 222 12.09 7.57 -17.04
N ALA A 223 13.19 8.32 -17.12
CA ALA A 223 14.35 8.13 -16.24
C ALA A 223 14.05 8.48 -14.78
N ILE A 224 13.20 9.48 -14.53
CA ILE A 224 12.75 9.87 -13.18
C ILE A 224 11.78 8.83 -12.64
N MET A 225 10.87 8.32 -13.48
CA MET A 225 9.98 7.22 -13.11
C MET A 225 10.73 5.94 -12.73
N ALA A 226 11.80 5.61 -13.46
CA ALA A 226 12.68 4.49 -13.13
C ALA A 226 13.43 4.72 -11.80
N ASP A 227 13.94 5.94 -11.55
CA ASP A 227 14.56 6.30 -10.27
C ASP A 227 13.58 6.18 -9.09
N HIS A 228 12.33 6.64 -9.25
CA HIS A 228 11.29 6.46 -8.25
C HIS A 228 11.09 4.98 -7.91
N LEU A 229 10.86 4.13 -8.91
CA LEU A 229 10.71 2.70 -8.67
C LEU A 229 11.94 2.12 -7.97
N GLN A 230 13.15 2.48 -8.39
CA GLN A 230 14.38 1.98 -7.77
C GLN A 230 14.51 2.38 -6.29
N ARG A 231 14.19 3.63 -5.94
CA ARG A 231 14.17 4.10 -4.54
C ARG A 231 13.17 3.32 -3.70
N ALA A 232 11.97 3.09 -4.23
CA ALA A 232 10.97 2.30 -3.54
C ALA A 232 11.45 0.87 -3.31
N GLN A 233 11.89 0.18 -4.36
CA GLN A 233 12.41 -1.18 -4.28
C GLN A 233 13.48 -1.32 -3.20
N GLU A 234 14.41 -0.35 -3.10
CA GLU A 234 15.45 -0.38 -2.08
C GLU A 234 14.88 -0.40 -0.66
N VAL A 235 13.88 0.44 -0.36
CA VAL A 235 13.27 0.50 0.97
C VAL A 235 12.40 -0.72 1.26
N PHE A 236 11.59 -1.17 0.31
CA PHE A 236 10.77 -2.38 0.47
C PHE A 236 11.65 -3.62 0.69
N LEU A 237 12.71 -3.80 -0.09
CA LEU A 237 13.66 -4.90 0.08
C LEU A 237 14.42 -4.79 1.40
N ALA A 238 14.83 -3.58 1.81
CA ALA A 238 15.46 -3.37 3.11
C ALA A 238 14.56 -3.76 4.29
N ALA A 239 13.24 -3.70 4.11
CA ALA A 239 12.26 -4.13 5.10
C ALA A 239 11.84 -5.61 4.97
N GLY A 240 12.45 -6.37 4.07
CA GLY A 240 12.13 -7.79 3.85
C GLY A 240 10.91 -8.03 2.96
N VAL A 241 10.36 -7.00 2.32
CA VAL A 241 9.21 -7.12 1.41
C VAL A 241 9.68 -7.59 0.04
N THR A 242 9.12 -8.71 -0.41
CA THR A 242 9.49 -9.41 -1.65
C THR A 242 8.41 -9.34 -2.72
N THR A 243 7.16 -9.19 -2.30
CA THR A 243 5.97 -9.12 -3.15
C THR A 243 5.11 -7.96 -2.74
N VAL A 244 4.60 -7.22 -3.72
CA VAL A 244 3.70 -6.08 -3.53
C VAL A 244 2.43 -6.20 -4.36
N GLY A 245 1.31 -5.76 -3.79
CA GLY A 245 0.08 -5.43 -4.50
C GLY A 245 0.04 -3.93 -4.76
N ASP A 246 0.30 -3.50 -5.99
CA ASP A 246 0.15 -2.09 -6.35
C ASP A 246 -1.34 -1.78 -6.53
N ALA A 247 -1.89 -1.05 -5.56
CA ALA A 247 -3.33 -0.86 -5.44
C ALA A 247 -3.86 0.34 -6.23
N GLN A 248 -3.10 0.92 -7.17
CA GLN A 248 -3.58 2.00 -8.05
C GLN A 248 -2.67 2.18 -9.28
N ALA A 249 -2.58 1.17 -10.15
CA ALA A 249 -1.74 1.23 -11.34
C ALA A 249 -2.47 1.90 -12.52
N SER A 250 -1.93 3.01 -13.01
CA SER A 250 -2.36 3.63 -14.27
C SER A 250 -1.44 3.20 -15.43
N ARG A 251 -1.63 3.78 -16.63
CA ARG A 251 -0.67 3.63 -17.73
C ARG A 251 0.77 3.95 -17.28
N ARG A 252 0.95 4.97 -16.44
CA ARG A 252 2.26 5.44 -15.95
C ARG A 252 3.01 4.34 -15.18
N GLU A 253 2.35 3.71 -14.21
CA GLU A 253 2.90 2.62 -13.41
C GLU A 253 3.15 1.39 -14.29
N MET A 254 2.18 1.04 -15.15
CA MET A 254 2.30 -0.10 -16.05
C MET A 254 3.53 0.02 -16.97
N GLU A 255 3.75 1.18 -17.60
CA GLU A 255 4.93 1.43 -18.43
C GLU A 255 6.23 1.36 -17.62
N THR A 256 6.23 1.88 -16.39
CA THR A 256 7.39 1.84 -15.49
C THR A 256 7.77 0.40 -15.13
N TYR A 257 6.80 -0.41 -14.70
CA TYR A 257 7.05 -1.83 -14.36
C TYR A 257 7.45 -2.66 -15.57
N LEU A 258 6.80 -2.48 -16.72
CA LEU A 258 7.10 -3.26 -17.92
C LEU A 258 8.50 -2.96 -18.47
N ARG A 259 8.95 -1.70 -18.40
CA ARG A 259 10.33 -1.32 -18.75
C ARG A 259 11.34 -1.91 -17.78
N ALA A 260 11.10 -1.75 -16.48
CA ALA A 260 11.97 -2.30 -15.44
C ALA A 260 12.06 -3.85 -15.53
N ARG A 261 10.96 -4.51 -15.88
CA ARG A 261 10.97 -5.95 -16.16
C ARG A 261 11.80 -6.28 -17.40
N ALA A 262 11.68 -5.50 -18.47
CA ALA A 262 12.36 -5.76 -19.74
C ALA A 262 13.88 -5.56 -19.66
N ASP A 263 14.36 -4.61 -18.86
CA ASP A 263 15.78 -4.34 -18.65
C ASP A 263 16.39 -5.08 -17.44
N GLY A 264 15.57 -5.77 -16.64
CA GLY A 264 16.00 -6.57 -15.49
C GLY A 264 16.19 -5.77 -14.19
N SER A 265 15.75 -4.52 -14.14
CA SER A 265 15.79 -3.69 -12.92
C SER A 265 14.59 -3.88 -11.97
N LEU A 266 13.55 -4.61 -12.38
CA LEU A 266 12.43 -4.98 -11.50
C LEU A 266 12.86 -6.08 -10.51
N ARG A 267 13.10 -5.70 -9.25
CA ARG A 267 13.66 -6.56 -8.19
C ARG A 267 12.62 -7.19 -7.28
N MET A 268 11.37 -6.71 -7.29
CA MET A 268 10.27 -7.22 -6.48
C MET A 268 9.17 -7.78 -7.35
N ARG A 269 8.36 -8.69 -6.79
CA ARG A 269 7.20 -9.23 -7.50
C ARG A 269 6.00 -8.30 -7.37
N VAL A 270 5.35 -7.98 -8.47
CA VAL A 270 4.27 -6.98 -8.51
C VAL A 270 2.96 -7.60 -9.00
N SER A 271 1.91 -7.44 -8.21
CA SER A 271 0.51 -7.69 -8.60
C SER A 271 -0.22 -6.36 -8.72
N ALA A 272 -0.36 -5.87 -9.95
CA ALA A 272 -0.93 -4.55 -10.22
C ALA A 272 -2.46 -4.59 -10.30
N TYR A 273 -3.12 -3.70 -9.57
CA TYR A 273 -4.54 -3.41 -9.72
C TYR A 273 -4.69 -2.14 -10.55
N LEU A 274 -5.26 -2.29 -11.75
CA LEU A 274 -5.51 -1.16 -12.63
C LEU A 274 -6.49 -0.19 -11.96
N THR A 275 -6.31 1.12 -12.15
CA THR A 275 -7.31 2.08 -11.69
C THR A 275 -8.66 1.80 -12.37
N SER A 276 -9.78 2.00 -11.67
CA SER A 276 -11.10 1.74 -12.24
C SER A 276 -11.46 2.62 -13.43
N ALA A 277 -10.79 3.77 -13.59
CA ALA A 277 -10.83 4.56 -14.82
C ALA A 277 -10.33 3.79 -16.06
N LEU A 278 -9.53 2.73 -15.89
CA LEU A 278 -9.04 1.85 -16.95
C LEU A 278 -9.87 0.57 -17.12
N LEU A 279 -11.01 0.42 -16.43
CA LEU A 279 -11.84 -0.80 -16.51
C LEU A 279 -12.24 -1.11 -17.95
N ASP A 280 -12.75 -0.14 -18.71
CA ASP A 280 -13.18 -0.33 -20.09
C ASP A 280 -12.02 -0.83 -20.97
N THR A 281 -10.84 -0.23 -20.82
CA THR A 281 -9.62 -0.65 -21.54
C THR A 281 -9.21 -2.08 -21.17
N ALA A 282 -9.28 -2.44 -19.88
CA ALA A 282 -8.96 -3.79 -19.43
C ALA A 282 -9.92 -4.83 -20.02
N LEU A 283 -11.21 -4.50 -20.07
CA LEU A 283 -12.25 -5.35 -20.66
C LEU A 283 -12.06 -5.52 -22.18
N ASP A 284 -11.78 -4.44 -22.90
CA ASP A 284 -11.56 -4.46 -24.35
C ASP A 284 -10.34 -5.29 -24.75
N LEU A 285 -9.30 -5.28 -23.91
CA LEU A 285 -8.11 -6.10 -24.09
C LEU A 285 -8.27 -7.55 -23.61
N GLY A 286 -9.37 -7.88 -22.94
CA GLY A 286 -9.62 -9.22 -22.38
C GLY A 286 -8.71 -9.56 -21.20
N VAL A 287 -8.29 -8.57 -20.42
CA VAL A 287 -7.47 -8.78 -19.22
C VAL A 287 -8.29 -9.53 -18.17
N VAL A 288 -7.68 -10.54 -17.56
CA VAL A 288 -8.25 -11.32 -16.46
C VAL A 288 -7.29 -11.33 -15.28
N ASN A 289 -7.78 -11.77 -14.12
CA ASN A 289 -6.95 -11.96 -12.94
C ASN A 289 -5.71 -12.83 -13.24
N GLY A 290 -4.53 -12.33 -12.86
CA GLY A 290 -3.26 -13.05 -12.97
C GLY A 290 -2.58 -12.95 -14.33
N PHE A 291 -3.02 -12.04 -15.21
CA PHE A 291 -2.41 -11.83 -16.52
C PHE A 291 -0.96 -11.32 -16.40
N GLY A 292 0.01 -12.17 -16.70
CA GLY A 292 1.44 -11.89 -16.57
C GLY A 292 2.23 -13.12 -16.17
N ASP A 293 3.23 -12.94 -15.31
CA ASP A 293 4.11 -14.01 -14.81
C ASP A 293 4.40 -13.88 -13.30
N ASP A 294 5.39 -14.65 -12.82
CA ASP A 294 5.82 -14.69 -11.42
C ASP A 294 6.51 -13.39 -10.95
N LEU A 295 6.93 -12.50 -11.84
CA LEU A 295 7.58 -11.23 -11.49
C LEU A 295 6.62 -10.06 -11.62
N PHE A 296 5.83 -9.99 -12.69
CA PHE A 296 4.83 -8.94 -12.89
C PHE A 296 3.55 -9.51 -13.45
N ARG A 297 2.41 -9.13 -12.86
CA ARG A 297 1.09 -9.45 -13.39
C ARG A 297 0.04 -8.39 -13.07
N VAL A 298 -0.98 -8.31 -13.92
CA VAL A 298 -2.22 -7.59 -13.63
C VAL A 298 -3.14 -8.52 -12.84
N GLN A 299 -3.51 -8.07 -11.66
CA GLN A 299 -4.28 -8.84 -10.69
C GLN A 299 -5.79 -8.53 -10.79
N GLY A 300 -6.14 -7.28 -11.04
CA GLY A 300 -7.51 -6.83 -10.94
C GLY A 300 -7.67 -5.34 -11.15
N VAL A 301 -8.73 -4.78 -10.57
CA VAL A 301 -9.09 -3.36 -10.68
C VAL A 301 -9.30 -2.75 -9.28
N LYS A 302 -8.73 -1.56 -9.06
CA LYS A 302 -8.93 -0.75 -7.85
C LYS A 302 -10.13 0.17 -8.01
N PHE A 303 -11.04 0.11 -7.05
CA PHE A 303 -12.16 1.03 -6.88
C PHE A 303 -12.05 1.81 -5.57
N TYR A 304 -12.85 2.86 -5.47
CA TYR A 304 -13.04 3.66 -4.26
C TYR A 304 -14.53 3.76 -3.96
N ALA A 305 -14.90 3.48 -2.71
CA ALA A 305 -16.25 3.66 -2.21
C ALA A 305 -16.39 5.04 -1.53
N ASP A 306 -15.48 5.37 -0.62
CA ASP A 306 -15.46 6.61 0.16
C ASP A 306 -14.04 7.19 0.35
N GLY A 307 -13.91 8.27 1.13
CA GLY A 307 -12.63 8.91 1.46
C GLY A 307 -11.92 8.30 2.68
N THR A 308 -11.14 9.10 3.42
CA THR A 308 -10.32 8.63 4.55
C THR A 308 -10.91 8.98 5.91
N LEU A 309 -10.66 8.15 6.93
CA LEU A 309 -11.01 8.46 8.32
C LEU A 309 -10.18 9.65 8.84
N GLY A 310 -8.88 9.66 8.53
CA GLY A 310 -7.95 10.69 8.99
C GLY A 310 -8.25 12.06 8.41
N GLY A 311 -8.71 12.15 7.16
CA GLY A 311 -9.09 13.40 6.49
C GLY A 311 -10.56 13.76 6.63
N TRP A 312 -11.34 12.98 7.39
CA TRP A 312 -12.78 13.15 7.57
C TRP A 312 -13.57 13.10 6.24
N THR A 313 -13.06 12.39 5.23
CA THR A 313 -13.73 12.27 3.93
C THR A 313 -14.41 10.91 3.73
N ALA A 314 -14.20 9.94 4.64
CA ALA A 314 -15.00 8.72 4.71
C ALA A 314 -16.48 9.04 4.95
N TYR A 315 -17.39 8.29 4.35
CA TYR A 315 -18.80 8.70 4.29
C TYR A 315 -19.60 8.20 5.51
N PHE A 316 -20.10 9.12 6.33
CA PHE A 316 -21.00 8.87 7.45
C PHE A 316 -22.33 9.58 7.20
N PRO A 317 -23.41 8.84 6.88
CA PRO A 317 -24.69 9.46 6.52
C PRO A 317 -25.31 10.28 7.66
N ASP A 318 -25.03 9.92 8.91
CA ASP A 318 -25.50 10.63 10.11
C ASP A 318 -24.54 11.75 10.58
N GLY A 319 -23.46 11.98 9.84
CA GLY A 319 -22.41 12.94 10.16
C GLY A 319 -21.32 12.39 11.08
N TYR A 320 -20.23 13.14 11.22
CA TYR A 320 -19.14 12.81 12.14
C TYR A 320 -19.53 13.14 13.60
N ALA A 321 -18.95 12.43 14.56
CA ALA A 321 -19.25 12.65 15.98
C ALA A 321 -18.76 14.04 16.46
N ALA A 322 -17.64 14.51 15.92
CA ALA A 322 -17.11 15.84 16.21
C ALA A 322 -17.76 16.98 15.42
N ASP A 323 -18.43 16.66 14.30
CA ASP A 323 -19.19 17.63 13.49
C ASP A 323 -20.30 16.90 12.72
N CYS A 324 -21.54 17.03 13.20
CA CYS A 324 -22.68 16.34 12.62
C CYS A 324 -23.12 16.92 11.27
N CYS A 325 -22.63 18.09 10.88
CA CYS A 325 -22.87 18.68 9.56
C CYS A 325 -21.89 18.17 8.51
N HIS A 326 -20.79 17.55 8.95
CA HIS A 326 -19.78 16.99 8.06
C HIS A 326 -20.08 15.52 7.83
N HIS A 327 -20.22 15.09 6.57
CA HIS A 327 -20.64 13.72 6.22
C HIS A 327 -19.58 12.92 5.45
N GLY A 328 -18.50 13.55 5.01
CA GLY A 328 -17.60 12.96 4.01
C GLY A 328 -18.30 12.76 2.66
N GLN A 329 -17.76 11.86 1.83
CA GLN A 329 -18.22 11.70 0.44
C GLN A 329 -18.11 10.26 -0.07
N LEU A 330 -18.98 9.93 -1.03
CA LEU A 330 -18.87 8.73 -1.86
C LEU A 330 -18.28 9.10 -3.22
N TYR A 331 -17.54 8.17 -3.82
CA TYR A 331 -17.00 8.33 -5.18
C TYR A 331 -18.02 8.00 -6.27
N HIS A 332 -18.96 7.10 -5.98
CA HIS A 332 -20.02 6.67 -6.88
C HIS A 332 -21.31 6.48 -6.08
N SER A 333 -22.47 6.55 -6.75
CA SER A 333 -23.70 6.02 -6.17
C SER A 333 -23.61 4.50 -5.97
N ALA A 334 -24.44 3.94 -5.10
CA ALA A 334 -24.47 2.50 -4.84
C ALA A 334 -24.80 1.70 -6.13
N GLU A 335 -25.70 2.23 -6.97
CA GLU A 335 -26.08 1.61 -8.23
C GLU A 335 -24.94 1.60 -9.24
N GLU A 336 -24.25 2.73 -9.43
CA GLU A 336 -23.10 2.84 -10.34
C GLU A 336 -21.94 1.95 -9.88
N TYR A 337 -21.64 1.98 -8.59
CA TYR A 337 -20.60 1.13 -8.01
C TYR A 337 -20.93 -0.36 -8.21
N ALA A 338 -22.18 -0.77 -7.98
CA ALA A 338 -22.59 -2.15 -8.19
C ALA A 338 -22.47 -2.60 -9.66
N GLU A 339 -22.75 -1.73 -10.62
CA GLU A 339 -22.53 -2.04 -12.04
C GLU A 339 -21.04 -2.19 -12.36
N LEU A 340 -20.19 -1.30 -11.85
CA LEU A 340 -18.73 -1.40 -12.03
C LEU A 340 -18.18 -2.73 -11.50
N VAL A 341 -18.58 -3.14 -10.30
CA VAL A 341 -18.20 -4.43 -9.71
C VAL A 341 -18.72 -5.58 -10.56
N ALA A 342 -19.99 -5.55 -11.00
CA ALA A 342 -20.56 -6.61 -11.83
C ALA A 342 -19.80 -6.78 -13.15
N ARG A 343 -19.41 -5.68 -13.81
CA ARG A 343 -18.62 -5.70 -15.05
C ARG A 343 -17.25 -6.35 -14.85
N ALA A 344 -16.51 -5.92 -13.82
CA ALA A 344 -15.21 -6.51 -13.48
C ALA A 344 -15.33 -7.99 -13.10
N HIS A 345 -16.32 -8.32 -12.26
CA HIS A 345 -16.59 -9.69 -11.81
C HIS A 345 -16.92 -10.63 -12.97
N ARG A 346 -17.82 -10.23 -13.88
CA ARG A 346 -18.17 -11.02 -15.07
C ARG A 346 -16.95 -11.33 -15.94
N ALA A 347 -16.02 -10.37 -16.07
CA ALA A 347 -14.78 -10.55 -16.82
C ALA A 347 -13.75 -11.43 -16.10
N GLY A 348 -13.93 -11.73 -14.82
CA GLY A 348 -12.96 -12.49 -14.05
C GLY A 348 -11.83 -11.63 -13.47
N LEU A 349 -12.06 -10.34 -13.28
CA LEU A 349 -11.16 -9.43 -12.59
C LEU A 349 -11.52 -9.37 -11.10
N GLN A 350 -10.52 -9.57 -10.25
CA GLN A 350 -10.67 -9.33 -8.82
C GLN A 350 -10.82 -7.82 -8.59
N THR A 351 -11.74 -7.43 -7.73
CA THR A 351 -11.85 -6.02 -7.31
C THR A 351 -11.14 -5.83 -6.00
N ALA A 352 -10.43 -4.71 -5.90
CA ALA A 352 -9.86 -4.16 -4.68
C ALA A 352 -10.59 -2.85 -4.42
N THR A 353 -11.37 -2.72 -3.35
CA THR A 353 -12.13 -1.48 -3.12
C THR A 353 -11.72 -0.81 -1.83
N HIS A 354 -11.27 0.44 -1.92
CA HIS A 354 -11.11 1.30 -0.75
C HIS A 354 -12.47 1.53 -0.09
N ALA A 355 -12.63 1.11 1.17
CA ALA A 355 -13.81 1.41 1.98
C ALA A 355 -13.45 1.54 3.46
N GLN A 356 -13.80 2.69 4.05
CA GLN A 356 -13.49 2.99 5.45
C GLN A 356 -14.71 2.87 6.36
N SER A 357 -15.81 3.54 6.02
CA SER A 357 -16.99 3.61 6.88
C SER A 357 -17.82 2.31 6.84
N PRO A 358 -18.64 2.03 7.88
CA PRO A 358 -19.59 0.93 7.82
C PRO A 358 -20.53 1.02 6.62
N TYR A 359 -20.95 2.22 6.23
CA TYR A 359 -21.83 2.42 5.07
C TYR A 359 -21.14 1.98 3.77
N ALA A 360 -19.93 2.49 3.53
CA ALA A 360 -19.15 2.16 2.33
C ALA A 360 -18.83 0.65 2.27
N ILE A 361 -18.47 0.03 3.40
CA ILE A 361 -18.23 -1.42 3.50
C ILE A 361 -19.51 -2.20 3.14
N GLY A 362 -20.67 -1.77 3.62
CA GLY A 362 -21.97 -2.35 3.27
C GLY A 362 -22.23 -2.30 1.77
N MET A 363 -22.04 -1.14 1.16
CA MET A 363 -22.18 -0.93 -0.29
C MET A 363 -21.27 -1.88 -1.09
N VAL A 364 -20.03 -2.11 -0.64
CA VAL A 364 -19.13 -3.07 -1.29
C VAL A 364 -19.65 -4.51 -1.20
N LEU A 365 -20.10 -4.92 -0.02
CA LEU A 365 -20.61 -6.28 0.21
C LEU A 365 -21.88 -6.55 -0.59
N ASP A 366 -22.79 -5.58 -0.67
CA ASP A 366 -24.02 -5.67 -1.46
C ASP A 366 -23.72 -5.83 -2.96
N ALA A 367 -22.75 -5.07 -3.48
CA ALA A 367 -22.32 -5.18 -4.87
C ALA A 367 -21.67 -6.54 -5.18
N VAL A 368 -20.83 -7.06 -4.29
CA VAL A 368 -20.21 -8.38 -4.45
C VAL A 368 -21.25 -9.50 -4.38
N GLU A 369 -22.19 -9.43 -3.44
CA GLU A 369 -23.29 -10.39 -3.32
C GLU A 369 -24.15 -10.42 -4.59
N LYS A 370 -24.51 -9.25 -5.12
CA LYS A 370 -25.24 -9.12 -6.39
C LYS A 370 -24.44 -9.69 -7.56
N ALA A 371 -23.14 -9.41 -7.65
CA ALA A 371 -22.29 -9.91 -8.72
C ALA A 371 -22.15 -11.44 -8.69
N GLN A 372 -22.01 -12.03 -7.50
CA GLN A 372 -21.99 -13.49 -7.32
C GLN A 372 -23.33 -14.13 -7.70
N ALA A 373 -24.46 -13.48 -7.39
CA ALA A 373 -25.79 -13.97 -7.78
C ALA A 373 -26.02 -13.88 -9.30
N ASP A 374 -25.48 -12.86 -9.98
CA ASP A 374 -25.52 -12.70 -11.45
C ASP A 374 -24.64 -13.74 -12.16
N ARG A 375 -23.41 -13.93 -11.66
CA ARG A 375 -22.44 -14.87 -12.24
C ARG A 375 -21.55 -15.47 -11.18
N GLU A 376 -21.89 -16.64 -10.67
CA GLU A 376 -21.13 -17.27 -9.58
C GLU A 376 -19.63 -17.49 -9.94
N ARG A 377 -18.75 -16.93 -9.11
CA ARG A 377 -17.30 -17.12 -9.12
C ARG A 377 -16.81 -17.24 -7.67
N PRO A 378 -16.89 -18.44 -7.06
CA PRO A 378 -16.72 -18.61 -5.61
C PRO A 378 -15.30 -18.31 -5.15
N ASP A 379 -14.31 -18.41 -6.04
CA ASP A 379 -12.91 -18.15 -5.74
C ASP A 379 -12.43 -16.78 -6.27
N MET A 380 -13.33 -15.80 -6.50
CA MET A 380 -12.89 -14.47 -6.98
C MET A 380 -12.10 -13.70 -5.92
N ARG A 381 -12.45 -13.90 -4.64
CA ARG A 381 -11.79 -13.30 -3.47
C ARG A 381 -11.67 -11.78 -3.56
N HIS A 382 -12.78 -11.10 -3.88
CA HIS A 382 -12.80 -9.63 -3.88
C HIS A 382 -12.25 -9.09 -2.56
N ARG A 383 -11.61 -7.93 -2.62
CA ARG A 383 -10.93 -7.34 -1.48
C ARG A 383 -11.59 -6.04 -1.06
N ILE A 384 -11.65 -5.84 0.25
CA ILE A 384 -11.94 -4.54 0.82
C ILE A 384 -10.63 -4.00 1.38
N GLU A 385 -10.13 -2.96 0.73
CA GLU A 385 -8.94 -2.25 1.15
C GLU A 385 -9.27 -1.35 2.33
N HIS A 386 -8.35 -1.30 3.29
CA HIS A 386 -8.46 -0.68 4.59
C HIS A 386 -9.43 -1.38 5.51
N SER A 387 -10.68 -1.59 5.09
CA SER A 387 -11.75 -2.14 5.91
C SER A 387 -11.75 -1.44 7.28
N GLY A 388 -11.93 -0.11 7.25
CA GLY A 388 -11.68 0.78 8.37
C GLY A 388 -12.44 0.40 9.63
N LEU A 389 -13.77 0.46 9.56
CA LEU A 389 -14.67 0.30 10.71
C LEU A 389 -15.78 -0.75 10.47
N PRO A 390 -15.48 -1.99 10.05
CA PRO A 390 -16.50 -2.99 9.79
C PRO A 390 -17.27 -3.38 11.07
N THR A 391 -18.57 -3.60 10.92
CA THR A 391 -19.40 -4.22 11.95
C THR A 391 -19.15 -5.74 12.01
N ASP A 392 -19.51 -6.39 13.11
CA ASP A 392 -19.36 -7.85 13.22
C ASP A 392 -20.21 -8.60 12.20
N GLU A 393 -21.40 -8.05 11.87
CA GLU A 393 -22.24 -8.58 10.79
C GLU A 393 -21.54 -8.49 9.43
N GLN A 394 -20.88 -7.36 9.14
CA GLN A 394 -20.13 -7.17 7.90
C GLN A 394 -18.92 -8.09 7.82
N ILE A 395 -18.20 -8.31 8.92
CA ILE A 395 -17.13 -9.32 8.99
C ILE A 395 -17.69 -10.71 8.66
N ALA A 396 -18.82 -11.09 9.25
CA ALA A 396 -19.46 -12.37 8.95
C ALA A 396 -19.91 -12.46 7.48
N ARG A 397 -20.38 -11.37 6.88
CA ARG A 397 -20.70 -11.28 5.43
C ARG A 397 -19.45 -11.46 4.56
N MET A 398 -18.32 -10.84 4.93
CA MET A 398 -17.06 -11.02 4.22
C MET A 398 -16.68 -12.50 4.14
N GLY A 399 -16.78 -13.23 5.27
CA GLY A 399 -16.52 -14.67 5.31
C GLY A 399 -17.43 -15.49 4.39
N ARG A 400 -18.74 -15.20 4.38
CA ARG A 400 -19.71 -15.90 3.51
C ARG A 400 -19.46 -15.64 2.01
N LEU A 401 -19.06 -14.42 1.66
CA LEU A 401 -18.82 -14.01 0.28
C LEU A 401 -17.39 -14.33 -0.21
N GLY A 402 -16.52 -14.82 0.68
CA GLY A 402 -15.10 -15.02 0.38
C GLY A 402 -14.33 -13.72 0.17
N VAL A 403 -14.85 -12.59 0.67
CA VAL A 403 -14.20 -11.28 0.60
C VAL A 403 -13.07 -11.21 1.63
N ILE A 404 -11.91 -10.70 1.22
CA ILE A 404 -10.72 -10.59 2.08
C ILE A 404 -10.50 -9.12 2.46
N PRO A 405 -10.60 -8.74 3.75
CA PRO A 405 -10.16 -7.42 4.19
C PRO A 405 -8.62 -7.32 4.17
N VAL A 406 -8.12 -6.21 3.62
CA VAL A 406 -6.70 -5.84 3.61
C VAL A 406 -6.52 -4.60 4.49
N MET A 407 -6.05 -4.78 5.71
CA MET A 407 -5.99 -3.73 6.74
C MET A 407 -4.60 -3.10 6.85
N GLN A 408 -4.49 -1.89 7.44
CA GLN A 408 -3.22 -1.22 7.70
C GLN A 408 -3.12 -0.84 9.19
N PRO A 409 -2.69 -1.77 10.06
CA PRO A 409 -2.53 -1.52 11.49
C PRO A 409 -1.68 -0.28 11.83
N GLN A 410 -0.72 0.05 10.96
CA GLN A 410 0.11 1.25 11.07
C GLN A 410 -0.68 2.56 10.99
N HIS A 411 -1.87 2.55 10.36
CA HIS A 411 -2.75 3.70 10.31
C HIS A 411 -3.35 3.96 11.69
N HIS A 412 -3.91 2.95 12.36
CA HIS A 412 -4.44 3.14 13.71
C HIS A 412 -3.33 3.47 14.72
N LEU A 413 -2.11 2.96 14.52
CA LEU A 413 -0.94 3.37 15.31
C LEU A 413 -0.72 4.89 15.21
N ARG A 414 -0.78 5.47 14.02
CA ARG A 414 -0.42 6.88 13.79
C ARG A 414 -1.59 7.86 13.93
N THR A 415 -2.79 7.47 13.51
CA THR A 415 -3.97 8.36 13.37
C THR A 415 -5.17 7.89 14.19
N GLY A 416 -5.01 6.85 15.03
CA GLY A 416 -6.08 6.29 15.85
C GLY A 416 -6.74 7.29 16.79
N ASP A 417 -5.95 8.16 17.46
CA ASP A 417 -6.49 9.19 18.34
C ASP A 417 -7.34 10.22 17.58
N GLY A 418 -6.86 10.67 16.41
CA GLY A 418 -7.62 11.58 15.55
C GLY A 418 -8.91 10.94 15.03
N THR A 419 -8.88 9.62 14.77
CA THR A 419 -10.08 8.85 14.38
C THR A 419 -11.08 8.78 15.54
N LEU A 420 -10.64 8.54 16.77
CA LEU A 420 -11.51 8.58 17.96
C LEU A 420 -12.16 9.95 18.15
N THR A 421 -11.40 11.03 17.94
CA THR A 421 -11.99 12.38 17.94
C THR A 421 -13.06 12.51 16.85
N ALA A 422 -12.79 12.04 15.64
CA ALA A 422 -13.67 12.20 14.49
C ALA A 422 -15.00 11.44 14.64
N VAL A 423 -14.94 10.15 14.99
CA VAL A 423 -16.09 9.22 14.93
C VAL A 423 -16.52 8.66 16.29
N GLY A 424 -15.93 9.16 17.38
CA GLY A 424 -16.25 8.74 18.74
C GLY A 424 -15.92 7.27 19.01
N ASP A 425 -16.77 6.60 19.80
CA ASP A 425 -16.56 5.22 20.26
C ASP A 425 -16.38 4.21 19.12
N LEU A 426 -16.93 4.49 17.93
CA LEU A 426 -16.74 3.65 16.75
C LEU A 426 -15.25 3.51 16.40
N GLY A 427 -14.46 4.57 16.61
CA GLY A 427 -13.02 4.59 16.32
C GLY A 427 -12.21 3.56 17.11
N HIS A 428 -12.72 3.04 18.23
CA HIS A 428 -12.08 1.94 18.96
C HIS A 428 -11.99 0.64 18.13
N ARG A 429 -12.84 0.52 17.10
CA ARG A 429 -12.88 -0.61 16.17
C ARG A 429 -12.02 -0.42 14.92
N TYR A 430 -11.20 0.63 14.83
CA TYR A 430 -10.35 0.85 13.66
C TYR A 430 -9.47 -0.38 13.38
N ASN A 431 -9.65 -0.99 12.20
CA ASN A 431 -8.99 -2.22 11.74
C ASN A 431 -9.06 -3.37 12.78
N PRO A 432 -10.25 -3.94 13.03
CA PRO A 432 -10.49 -4.89 14.11
C PRO A 432 -10.07 -6.32 13.71
N ALA A 433 -8.77 -6.51 13.44
CA ALA A 433 -8.25 -7.74 12.86
C ALA A 433 -8.53 -9.01 13.71
N GLY A 434 -8.50 -8.90 15.04
CA GLY A 434 -8.84 -10.01 15.94
C GLY A 434 -10.30 -10.49 15.84
N ALA A 435 -11.23 -9.58 15.54
CA ALA A 435 -12.63 -9.94 15.30
C ALA A 435 -12.79 -10.75 14.00
N CYS A 436 -12.02 -10.41 12.96
CA CYS A 436 -11.98 -11.18 11.71
C CYS A 436 -11.44 -12.60 11.93
N LEU A 437 -10.36 -12.74 12.72
CA LEU A 437 -9.81 -14.05 13.08
C LEU A 437 -10.84 -14.90 13.85
N THR A 438 -11.54 -14.29 14.81
CA THR A 438 -12.58 -14.97 15.60
C THR A 438 -13.74 -15.46 14.71
N ALA A 439 -14.08 -14.69 13.68
CA ALA A 439 -15.10 -15.04 12.69
C ALA A 439 -14.61 -16.04 11.61
N GLY A 440 -13.34 -16.45 11.63
CA GLY A 440 -12.76 -17.33 10.63
C GLY A 440 -12.54 -16.67 9.25
N VAL A 441 -12.48 -15.35 9.21
CA VAL A 441 -12.27 -14.57 7.97
C VAL A 441 -10.77 -14.37 7.76
N PRO A 442 -10.19 -14.79 6.61
CA PRO A 442 -8.80 -14.51 6.28
C PRO A 442 -8.55 -13.00 6.23
N VAL A 443 -7.47 -12.53 6.85
CA VAL A 443 -7.07 -11.12 6.85
C VAL A 443 -5.67 -10.99 6.27
N ALA A 444 -5.47 -10.00 5.40
CA ALA A 444 -4.15 -9.53 5.01
C ALA A 444 -3.87 -8.19 5.69
N ILE A 445 -2.59 -7.93 5.98
CA ILE A 445 -2.13 -6.61 6.41
C ILE A 445 -1.13 -6.03 5.42
N SER A 446 -1.02 -4.71 5.39
CA SER A 446 -0.29 -3.96 4.36
C SER A 446 0.18 -2.61 4.92
N SER A 447 1.07 -1.94 4.21
CA SER A 447 1.56 -0.61 4.61
C SER A 447 0.77 0.55 4.04
N ASP A 448 0.17 0.37 2.86
CA ASP A 448 -0.34 1.50 2.06
C ASP A 448 0.72 2.59 1.84
N ALA A 449 2.00 2.20 1.69
CA ALA A 449 3.08 3.15 1.44
C ALA A 449 2.76 4.02 0.20
N PRO A 450 2.86 5.36 0.28
CA PRO A 450 3.59 6.15 1.29
C PRO A 450 2.89 6.49 2.61
N VAL A 451 1.61 6.15 2.81
CA VAL A 451 0.83 6.58 3.99
C VAL A 451 1.48 6.09 5.29
N ALA A 452 1.90 4.83 5.33
CA ALA A 452 2.82 4.31 6.34
C ALA A 452 4.07 3.69 5.66
N PRO A 453 5.23 3.64 6.36
CA PRO A 453 6.41 3.02 5.79
C PRO A 453 6.17 1.51 5.58
N PRO A 454 6.78 0.88 4.56
CA PRO A 454 6.68 -0.56 4.34
C PRO A 454 7.48 -1.31 5.41
N ALA A 455 6.95 -1.38 6.63
CA ALA A 455 7.62 -1.92 7.81
C ALA A 455 6.77 -3.06 8.41
N PRO A 456 6.84 -4.29 7.86
CA PRO A 456 5.94 -5.38 8.23
C PRO A 456 5.93 -5.68 9.73
N LEU A 457 7.08 -5.66 10.39
CA LEU A 457 7.16 -5.93 11.84
C LEU A 457 6.55 -4.81 12.69
N GLU A 458 6.55 -3.57 12.22
CA GLU A 458 5.81 -2.48 12.86
C GLU A 458 4.29 -2.67 12.68
N ALA A 459 3.85 -3.10 11.50
CA ALA A 459 2.44 -3.43 11.27
C ALA A 459 1.95 -4.59 12.15
N VAL A 460 2.76 -5.65 12.29
CA VAL A 460 2.47 -6.77 13.21
C VAL A 460 2.42 -6.29 14.66
N SER A 461 3.38 -5.45 15.09
CA SER A 461 3.37 -4.83 16.42
C SER A 461 2.10 -4.00 16.67
N ALA A 462 1.73 -3.16 15.70
CA ALA A 462 0.54 -2.32 15.79
C ALA A 462 -0.74 -3.15 15.87
N ALA A 463 -0.83 -4.26 15.12
CA ALA A 463 -1.98 -5.17 15.16
C ALA A 463 -2.10 -5.93 16.49
N ALA A 464 -0.95 -6.34 17.05
CA ALA A 464 -0.88 -7.07 18.32
C ALA A 464 -1.14 -6.19 19.54
N THR A 465 -0.66 -4.95 19.51
CA THR A 465 -0.78 -4.03 20.66
C THR A 465 -2.03 -3.16 20.60
N ARG A 466 -2.49 -2.80 19.38
CA ARG A 466 -3.52 -1.78 19.12
C ARG A 466 -3.28 -0.47 19.88
N ARG A 467 -2.00 -0.13 20.07
CA ARG A 467 -1.58 1.08 20.77
C ARG A 467 -1.21 2.16 19.76
N THR A 468 -1.71 3.38 19.97
CA THR A 468 -1.36 4.54 19.15
C THR A 468 -0.01 5.14 19.57
N VAL A 469 0.54 6.04 18.76
CA VAL A 469 1.75 6.81 19.07
C VAL A 469 1.60 7.69 20.32
N LEU A 470 0.37 8.07 20.69
CA LEU A 470 0.08 8.80 21.93
C LEU A 470 -0.16 7.88 23.14
N GLY A 471 -0.07 6.56 22.94
CA GLY A 471 -0.23 5.56 23.99
C GLY A 471 -1.66 5.08 24.23
N THR A 472 -2.65 5.59 23.49
CA THR A 472 -4.04 5.15 23.57
C THR A 472 -4.16 3.71 23.09
N VAL A 473 -4.90 2.87 23.82
CA VAL A 473 -5.21 1.50 23.39
C VAL A 473 -6.61 1.48 22.78
N LEU A 474 -6.70 1.07 21.52
CA LEU A 474 -7.96 1.08 20.78
C LEU A 474 -8.76 -0.23 21.00
N GLY A 475 -9.94 -0.10 21.59
CA GLY A 475 -10.84 -1.23 21.83
C GLY A 475 -10.28 -2.24 22.84
N ASP A 476 -11.01 -3.34 23.02
CA ASP A 476 -10.61 -4.39 23.95
C ASP A 476 -9.64 -5.40 23.31
N ALA A 477 -9.15 -6.34 24.14
CA ALA A 477 -8.14 -7.31 23.73
C ALA A 477 -8.61 -8.29 22.64
N SER A 478 -9.92 -8.49 22.45
CA SER A 478 -10.47 -9.37 21.41
C SER A 478 -10.24 -8.84 19.99
N LEU A 479 -10.00 -7.54 19.84
CA LEU A 479 -9.70 -6.92 18.54
C LEU A 479 -8.23 -7.06 18.12
N ARG A 480 -7.35 -7.50 19.04
CA ARG A 480 -5.91 -7.66 18.78
C ARG A 480 -5.64 -8.90 17.93
N MET A 481 -4.62 -8.80 17.08
CA MET A 481 -4.13 -9.93 16.27
C MET A 481 -2.86 -10.50 16.92
N PRO A 482 -2.81 -11.79 17.29
CA PRO A 482 -1.59 -12.41 17.79
C PRO A 482 -0.43 -12.28 16.80
N VAL A 483 0.82 -12.19 17.30
CA VAL A 483 2.02 -11.99 16.46
C VAL A 483 2.14 -13.04 15.36
N ALA A 484 1.89 -14.32 15.68
CA ALA A 484 1.93 -15.40 14.70
C ALA A 484 0.91 -15.21 13.56
N ASP A 485 -0.28 -14.70 13.87
CA ASP A 485 -1.31 -14.42 12.87
C ASP A 485 -1.00 -13.14 12.10
N GLY A 486 -0.32 -12.16 12.70
CA GLY A 486 0.21 -10.99 12.01
C GLY A 486 1.30 -11.34 10.99
N LEU A 487 2.24 -12.23 11.35
CA LEU A 487 3.25 -12.72 10.41
C LEU A 487 2.58 -13.44 9.23
N ARG A 488 1.56 -14.29 9.50
CA ARG A 488 0.75 -14.92 8.45
C ARG A 488 -0.02 -13.91 7.60
N ALA A 489 -0.57 -12.87 8.22
CA ALA A 489 -1.27 -11.79 7.54
C ALA A 489 -0.36 -10.98 6.59
N HIS A 490 0.95 -10.97 6.83
CA HIS A 490 1.98 -10.41 5.94
C HIS A 490 2.70 -11.43 5.06
N THR A 491 2.26 -12.69 5.03
CA THR A 491 2.87 -13.76 4.22
C THR A 491 1.80 -14.60 3.54
N GLU A 492 1.42 -15.74 4.13
CA GLU A 492 0.46 -16.70 3.55
C GLU A 492 -0.89 -16.04 3.22
N SER A 493 -1.48 -15.25 4.13
CA SER A 493 -2.79 -14.63 3.91
C SER A 493 -2.72 -13.47 2.89
N ALA A 494 -1.64 -12.69 2.90
CA ALA A 494 -1.42 -11.64 1.92
C ALA A 494 -1.16 -12.23 0.52
N ALA A 495 -0.39 -13.32 0.42
CA ALA A 495 -0.23 -14.07 -0.81
C ALA A 495 -1.58 -14.61 -1.31
N ARG A 496 -2.42 -15.16 -0.41
CA ARG A 496 -3.78 -15.62 -0.72
C ARG A 496 -4.69 -14.49 -1.23
N ALA A 497 -4.61 -13.32 -0.61
CA ALA A 497 -5.35 -12.12 -1.04
C ALA A 497 -4.96 -11.69 -2.45
N LEU A 498 -3.70 -11.92 -2.83
CA LEU A 498 -3.18 -11.64 -4.16
C LEU A 498 -3.32 -12.83 -5.13
N HIS A 499 -3.88 -13.99 -4.77
CA HIS A 499 -3.86 -15.23 -5.60
C HIS A 499 -2.44 -15.75 -5.91
N ARG A 500 -1.51 -15.64 -4.95
CA ARG A 500 -0.10 -16.04 -5.06
C ARG A 500 0.33 -17.07 -4.03
N GLU A 501 -0.60 -17.62 -3.24
CA GLU A 501 -0.31 -18.57 -2.17
C GLU A 501 0.32 -19.89 -2.67
N HIS A 502 0.22 -20.17 -3.97
CA HIS A 502 0.87 -21.32 -4.62
C HIS A 502 2.34 -21.05 -4.98
N ALA A 503 2.82 -19.82 -4.81
CA ALA A 503 4.12 -19.38 -5.30
C ALA A 503 4.95 -18.66 -4.22
N VAL A 504 4.34 -17.83 -3.37
CA VAL A 504 5.02 -17.05 -2.33
C VAL A 504 4.24 -17.08 -1.00
N GLY A 505 4.84 -16.54 0.06
CA GLY A 505 4.24 -16.46 1.39
C GLY A 505 4.52 -17.66 2.29
N ALA A 506 5.20 -18.70 1.77
CA ALA A 506 5.67 -19.84 2.55
C ALA A 506 6.98 -20.40 1.97
N LEU A 507 7.78 -21.05 2.81
CA LEU A 507 8.96 -21.80 2.38
C LEU A 507 8.62 -23.30 2.35
N ALA A 508 8.17 -23.78 1.20
CA ALA A 508 7.78 -25.16 0.98
C ALA A 508 8.28 -25.64 -0.40
N PRO A 509 8.58 -26.94 -0.58
CA PRO A 509 8.98 -27.47 -1.89
C PRO A 509 8.03 -27.03 -3.01
N GLY A 510 8.59 -26.50 -4.11
CA GLY A 510 7.87 -25.96 -5.26
C GLY A 510 7.56 -24.46 -5.20
N MET A 511 7.54 -23.85 -4.01
CA MET A 511 7.39 -22.40 -3.85
C MET A 511 8.63 -21.67 -4.37
N LEU A 512 8.46 -20.40 -4.75
CA LEU A 512 9.56 -19.51 -5.07
C LEU A 512 10.39 -19.25 -3.81
N ALA A 513 11.71 -19.22 -3.95
CA ALA A 513 12.64 -19.00 -2.86
C ALA A 513 12.76 -17.51 -2.51
N ASP A 514 11.64 -16.92 -2.12
CA ASP A 514 11.55 -15.54 -1.63
C ASP A 514 11.56 -15.57 -0.10
N PHE A 515 12.66 -15.10 0.49
CA PHE A 515 12.85 -15.16 1.94
C PHE A 515 13.58 -13.94 2.48
N VAL A 516 13.43 -13.74 3.77
CA VAL A 516 14.11 -12.70 4.54
C VAL A 516 14.90 -13.35 5.66
N VAL A 517 16.08 -12.83 5.95
CA VAL A 517 16.90 -13.21 7.10
C VAL A 517 16.73 -12.15 8.18
N LEU A 518 16.04 -12.50 9.26
CA LEU A 518 15.81 -11.64 10.41
C LEU A 518 16.88 -11.83 11.48
N GLU A 519 17.19 -10.77 12.23
CA GLU A 519 18.17 -10.82 13.31
C GLU A 519 17.77 -11.73 14.46
N SER A 520 16.48 -11.86 14.74
CA SER A 520 15.91 -12.68 15.81
C SER A 520 14.50 -13.16 15.43
N ASP A 521 13.97 -14.13 16.18
CA ASP A 521 12.66 -14.72 15.94
C ASP A 521 11.53 -13.80 16.49
N PRO A 522 10.68 -13.22 15.62
CA PRO A 522 9.60 -12.34 16.07
C PRO A 522 8.56 -13.02 16.97
N LEU A 523 8.42 -14.36 16.93
CA LEU A 523 7.49 -15.08 17.81
C LEU A 523 7.94 -15.09 19.28
N THR A 524 9.22 -14.82 19.55
CA THR A 524 9.81 -14.85 20.90
C THR A 524 9.99 -13.46 21.50
N ALA A 525 9.80 -12.41 20.70
CA ALA A 525 9.96 -11.03 21.12
C ALA A 525 8.69 -10.47 21.76
N ASP A 526 8.85 -9.43 22.59
CA ASP A 526 7.71 -8.66 23.08
C ASP A 526 7.00 -7.97 21.90
N PRO A 527 5.65 -8.00 21.82
CA PRO A 527 4.91 -7.38 20.73
C PRO A 527 5.23 -5.89 20.52
N GLY A 528 5.54 -5.13 21.57
CA GLY A 528 5.94 -3.74 21.47
C GLY A 528 7.36 -3.53 20.94
N GLY A 529 8.19 -4.57 20.95
CA GLY A 529 9.58 -4.55 20.48
C GLY A 529 9.79 -5.09 19.06
N LEU A 530 8.76 -5.59 18.36
CA LEU A 530 8.95 -6.24 17.05
C LEU A 530 9.57 -5.33 15.98
N ALA A 531 9.24 -4.04 16.02
CA ALA A 531 9.72 -3.07 15.04
C ALA A 531 11.25 -2.85 15.10
N SER A 532 11.94 -3.27 16.17
CA SER A 532 13.39 -3.13 16.29
C SER A 532 14.18 -4.33 15.77
N ILE A 533 13.50 -5.43 15.38
CA ILE A 533 14.16 -6.60 14.81
C ILE A 533 14.69 -6.21 13.42
N GLY A 534 16.01 -6.25 13.25
CA GLY A 534 16.65 -5.93 11.98
C GLY A 534 16.40 -6.99 10.91
N VAL A 535 16.32 -6.53 9.66
CA VAL A 535 16.45 -7.37 8.46
C VAL A 535 17.93 -7.39 8.08
N ARG A 536 18.52 -8.59 7.99
CA ARG A 536 19.92 -8.79 7.57
C ARG A 536 20.04 -8.86 6.05
N GLU A 537 19.18 -9.65 5.43
CA GLU A 537 19.18 -9.87 3.98
C GLU A 537 17.77 -10.16 3.47
N THR A 538 17.52 -9.83 2.20
CA THR A 538 16.28 -10.14 1.49
C THR A 538 16.61 -10.80 0.16
N TRP A 539 15.93 -11.90 -0.13
CA TRP A 539 16.20 -12.79 -1.24
C TRP A 539 14.95 -12.96 -2.11
N ILE A 540 15.13 -12.94 -3.42
CA ILE A 540 14.08 -13.12 -4.43
C ILE A 540 14.53 -14.27 -5.32
N GLY A 541 13.72 -15.33 -5.39
CA GLY A 541 14.04 -16.53 -6.17
C GLY A 541 15.46 -17.05 -5.91
N GLY A 542 15.89 -17.13 -4.65
CA GLY A 542 17.23 -17.62 -4.29
C GLY A 542 18.39 -16.70 -4.69
N THR A 543 18.11 -15.46 -5.09
CA THR A 543 19.13 -14.45 -5.35
C THR A 543 19.03 -13.34 -4.32
N ARG A 544 20.17 -12.97 -3.71
CA ARG A 544 20.22 -11.87 -2.75
C ARG A 544 19.85 -10.57 -3.45
N ALA A 545 18.69 -10.04 -3.09
CA ALA A 545 18.19 -8.77 -3.61
C ALA A 545 18.68 -7.61 -2.76
N TRP A 546 18.85 -7.79 -1.45
CA TRP A 546 19.33 -6.74 -0.54
C TRP A 546 20.12 -7.33 0.65
N SER A 547 21.03 -6.54 1.20
CA SER A 547 21.79 -6.86 2.43
C SER A 547 22.04 -5.60 3.24
N ALA A 548 21.95 -5.71 4.58
CA ALA A 548 22.26 -4.62 5.49
C ALA A 548 23.70 -4.11 5.31
N PRO A 549 23.95 -2.79 5.33
CA PRO A 549 25.30 -2.24 5.22
C PRO A 549 26.22 -2.73 6.35
N GLY A 550 27.44 -3.15 6.01
CA GLY A 550 28.51 -3.39 6.99
C GLY A 550 28.56 -4.78 7.62
N ARG A 551 28.06 -5.82 6.93
CA ARG A 551 28.32 -7.22 7.28
C ARG A 551 28.98 -7.98 6.14
#